data_AF-A0A819NYS6-F1
#
_entry.id   AF-A0A819NYS6-F1
#
_cell.length_a   1.000
_cell.length_b   1.000
_cell.length_c   1.000
_cell.angle_alpha   90.00
_cell.angle_beta   90.00
_cell.angle_gamma   90.00
#
_symmetry.space_group_name_H-M   'P 1'
#
loop_
_entity.id
_entity.type
_entity.pdbx_description
1 polymer ?
#
loop_
_entity_poly.entity_id
_entity_poly.type
_entity_poly.pdbx_seq_one_letter_code
_entity_poly.pdbx_strand_id
1 'polypeptide(L)'
;MGIHGYIIGVPLSGFYTSVFYVNSLLLTQLQCLYNQSCVNIICDRIGSNRNFTALSRASCFPKNVTIDFLSERLFTEFWSRNPNYMGYFEQCQPHSCSYTTNQRRTFVLLMMTVIGLSFTVSIILRFISPFITSFILKRCQQTQQTSSSDDIQRDVVGHFSIRTYIVNMWIKSHQYITTLNIFENVDKPNPSDEELNAQRKCTRAYIVVLVVIMASVIYITMLSYQTVTTIVDKPTLDEYANLPKSADCLCTNLSIPHHTFINFDPQFHEVCKSHFIELNGEWMSLLYDLYKDQRDNKRNLRTFQGMAIFHFQAIQAMCRMVIMAVNNELTLFLNSTLTTVEILELDLFEKKINAIINNFCLNTMRSSFLYSLQWIRNMYSGNGLISALATNWYPVIAFEAAIGTIYMKAQKYNLSSCNCATMSACVEPISLELNSGSNWTVPGMMIGCLPLESMLESTLECIYDQDCLDTITETLLAKSILPLSSARTRFKPINTTKLITIASELFIEDWGVEFAYERYFTSCQPKICSYTLSERFRIKDSMSTIFTIYGGICILLRFIIPIGFKFAYKCFSRRNRQVTAMDTT
;
A
#
# COMPACT_ATOMS: atom_id res chain seq x y z
N MET A 1 41.11 -27.89 -7.71
CA MET A 1 42.48 -27.63 -8.22
C MET A 1 42.50 -26.24 -8.83
N GLY A 2 43.03 -25.24 -8.12
CA GLY A 2 43.16 -23.88 -8.66
C GLY A 2 44.57 -23.67 -9.21
N ILE A 3 44.68 -23.21 -10.45
CA ILE A 3 45.96 -22.84 -11.06
C ILE A 3 46.16 -21.34 -10.79
N HIS A 4 47.30 -20.96 -10.21
CA HIS A 4 47.63 -19.55 -9.98
C HIS A 4 47.72 -18.78 -11.29
N GLY A 5 47.24 -17.54 -11.33
CA GLY A 5 47.40 -16.67 -12.49
C GLY A 5 48.87 -16.29 -12.70
N TYR A 6 49.35 -16.37 -13.94
CA TYR A 6 50.72 -16.03 -14.30
C TYR A 6 50.76 -14.78 -15.19
N ILE A 7 51.62 -13.82 -14.85
CA ILE A 7 52.12 -12.81 -15.80
C ILE A 7 53.60 -13.11 -16.02
N ILE A 8 53.90 -13.81 -17.13
CA ILE A 8 55.27 -14.18 -17.54
C ILE A 8 56.04 -14.84 -16.37
N GLY A 9 55.62 -16.04 -15.99
CA GLY A 9 56.41 -16.94 -15.14
C GLY A 9 56.46 -16.65 -13.64
N VAL A 10 55.73 -15.65 -13.11
CA VAL A 10 55.63 -15.40 -11.65
C VAL A 10 54.16 -15.49 -11.21
N PRO A 11 53.83 -16.31 -10.20
CA PRO A 11 52.49 -16.37 -9.64
C PRO A 11 52.19 -15.07 -8.90
N LEU A 12 51.12 -14.38 -9.30
CA LEU A 12 50.62 -13.22 -8.56
C LEU A 12 49.68 -13.70 -7.46
N SER A 13 50.03 -13.38 -6.21
CA SER A 13 49.21 -13.75 -5.05
C SER A 13 47.80 -13.15 -5.18
N GLY A 14 46.78 -13.99 -4.99
CA GLY A 14 45.38 -13.62 -5.11
C GLY A 14 44.81 -13.62 -6.53
N PHE A 15 45.61 -13.78 -7.58
CA PHE A 15 45.11 -13.94 -8.95
C PHE A 15 45.02 -15.41 -9.33
N TYR A 16 43.91 -15.81 -9.94
CA TYR A 16 43.69 -17.19 -10.38
C TYR A 16 43.46 -17.24 -11.88
N THR A 17 43.86 -18.36 -12.48
CA THR A 17 43.53 -18.70 -13.86
C THR A 17 42.75 -20.00 -13.91
N SER A 18 41.85 -20.09 -14.87
CA SER A 18 40.98 -21.22 -15.12
C SER A 18 40.60 -21.25 -16.60
N VAL A 19 39.93 -22.32 -17.00
CA VAL A 19 39.48 -22.54 -18.38
C VAL A 19 38.57 -21.41 -18.88
N PHE A 20 37.79 -20.80 -17.98
CA PHE A 20 36.90 -19.69 -18.30
C PHE A 20 37.39 -18.40 -17.65
N TYR A 21 37.50 -17.31 -18.42
CA TYR A 21 37.93 -16.02 -17.90
C TYR A 21 37.09 -15.54 -16.70
N VAL A 22 35.78 -15.79 -16.73
CA VAL A 22 34.87 -15.43 -15.64
C VAL A 22 35.21 -16.15 -14.34
N ASN A 23 35.53 -17.45 -14.39
CA ASN A 23 35.91 -18.21 -13.20
C ASN A 23 37.26 -17.73 -12.66
N SER A 24 38.20 -17.39 -13.54
CA SER A 24 39.48 -16.76 -13.19
C SER A 24 39.25 -15.45 -12.44
N LEU A 25 38.32 -14.63 -12.94
CA LEU A 25 37.92 -13.36 -12.33
C LEU A 25 37.25 -13.58 -10.97
N LEU A 26 36.19 -14.40 -10.91
CA LEU A 26 35.41 -14.64 -9.69
C LEU A 26 36.27 -15.19 -8.55
N LEU A 27 37.23 -16.07 -8.84
CA LEU A 27 38.17 -16.61 -7.85
C LEU A 27 39.26 -15.61 -7.45
N THR A 28 39.54 -14.61 -8.27
CA THR A 28 40.56 -13.59 -8.00
C THR A 28 40.19 -12.75 -6.77
N GLN A 29 41.20 -12.45 -5.95
CA GLN A 29 41.14 -11.61 -4.78
C GLN A 29 41.78 -10.25 -5.10
N LEU A 30 41.21 -9.17 -4.58
CA LEU A 30 41.69 -7.81 -4.86
C LEU A 30 42.91 -7.39 -4.01
N GLN A 31 43.44 -8.27 -3.15
CA GLN A 31 44.50 -7.96 -2.17
C GLN A 31 45.71 -7.25 -2.79
N CYS A 32 46.17 -7.72 -3.96
CA CYS A 32 47.31 -7.13 -4.67
C CYS A 32 47.04 -5.67 -5.10
N LEU A 33 45.81 -5.33 -5.49
CA LEU A 33 45.43 -3.98 -5.93
C LEU A 33 45.42 -2.97 -4.77
N TYR A 34 45.36 -3.42 -3.52
CA TYR A 34 45.50 -2.58 -2.33
C TYR A 34 46.95 -2.44 -1.83
N ASN A 35 47.93 -3.03 -2.54
CA ASN A 35 49.34 -3.00 -2.18
C ASN A 35 50.18 -2.36 -3.31
N GLN A 36 50.75 -1.19 -3.05
CA GLN A 36 51.53 -0.44 -4.04
C GLN A 36 52.69 -1.24 -4.62
N SER A 37 53.39 -2.04 -3.79
CA SER A 37 54.49 -2.88 -4.28
C SER A 37 54.01 -3.92 -5.28
N CYS A 38 52.81 -4.48 -5.07
CA CYS A 38 52.22 -5.46 -5.97
C CYS A 38 51.72 -4.82 -7.28
N VAL A 39 51.10 -3.64 -7.19
CA VAL A 39 50.71 -2.84 -8.36
C VAL A 39 51.91 -2.44 -9.21
N ASN A 40 53.02 -2.01 -8.59
CA ASN A 40 54.25 -1.68 -9.30
C ASN A 40 54.80 -2.87 -10.09
N ILE A 41 54.82 -4.07 -9.48
CA ILE A 41 55.24 -5.32 -10.17
C ILE A 41 54.38 -5.58 -11.42
N ILE A 42 53.07 -5.33 -11.35
CA ILE A 42 52.17 -5.48 -12.50
C ILE A 42 52.49 -4.43 -13.58
N CYS A 43 52.72 -3.16 -13.19
CA CYS A 43 52.98 -2.05 -14.11
C CYS A 43 54.31 -2.22 -14.86
N ASP A 44 55.35 -2.61 -14.14
CA ASP A 44 56.69 -2.88 -14.70
C ASP A 44 56.63 -3.96 -15.77
N ARG A 45 55.78 -4.99 -15.58
CA ARG A 45 55.65 -6.12 -16.52
C ARG A 45 54.75 -5.85 -17.71
N ILE A 46 53.76 -4.97 -17.58
CA ILE A 46 52.90 -4.55 -18.70
C ILE A 46 53.60 -3.49 -19.56
N GLY A 47 54.77 -2.98 -19.14
CA GLY A 47 55.53 -1.97 -19.86
C GLY A 47 54.83 -0.61 -19.85
N SER A 48 54.04 -0.33 -18.79
CA SER A 48 53.29 0.92 -18.69
C SER A 48 54.13 1.98 -17.99
N ASN A 49 54.40 3.09 -18.68
CA ASN A 49 55.02 4.29 -18.08
C ASN A 49 54.04 5.12 -17.23
N ARG A 50 52.84 4.60 -16.94
CA ARG A 50 51.83 5.30 -16.13
C ARG A 50 52.00 4.92 -14.66
N ASN A 51 52.01 5.93 -13.79
CA ASN A 51 52.00 5.73 -12.34
C ASN A 51 50.59 5.31 -11.87
N PHE A 52 50.37 4.00 -11.69
CA PHE A 52 49.16 3.49 -11.07
C PHE A 52 49.31 3.51 -9.55
N THR A 53 48.33 4.10 -8.86
CA THR A 53 48.26 4.07 -7.41
C THR A 53 47.42 2.87 -6.95
N ALA A 54 47.85 2.25 -5.86
CA ALA A 54 47.05 1.22 -5.19
C ALA A 54 45.72 1.80 -4.68
N LEU A 55 44.71 0.94 -4.62
CA LEU A 55 43.38 1.29 -4.14
C LEU A 55 43.43 1.76 -2.68
N SER A 56 42.58 2.74 -2.36
CA SER A 56 42.43 3.31 -1.01
C SER A 56 42.09 2.23 0.03
N ARG A 57 42.53 2.40 1.28
CA ARG A 57 42.34 1.41 2.35
C ARG A 57 40.91 1.35 2.93
N ALA A 58 40.04 2.30 2.57
CA ALA A 58 38.67 2.34 3.10
C ALA A 58 37.75 1.45 2.26
N SER A 59 37.61 0.18 2.68
CA SER A 59 36.58 -0.74 2.22
C SER A 59 35.99 -1.45 3.43
N CYS A 60 34.68 -1.72 3.41
CA CYS A 60 34.00 -2.52 4.42
C CYS A 60 34.30 -4.03 4.24
N PHE A 61 34.86 -4.42 3.10
CA PHE A 61 35.21 -5.80 2.81
C PHE A 61 36.67 -6.12 3.18
N PRO A 62 36.95 -7.32 3.72
CA PRO A 62 38.32 -7.79 3.88
C PRO A 62 39.04 -7.88 2.54
N LYS A 63 40.34 -7.54 2.49
CA LYS A 63 41.09 -7.47 1.22
C LYS A 63 41.35 -8.82 0.55
N ASN A 64 41.18 -9.92 1.27
CA ASN A 64 41.38 -11.30 0.82
C ASN A 64 40.09 -11.97 0.35
N VAL A 65 38.98 -11.23 0.23
CA VAL A 65 37.75 -11.77 -0.36
C VAL A 65 37.90 -11.93 -1.88
N THR A 66 37.18 -12.91 -2.40
CA THR A 66 37.07 -13.15 -3.84
C THR A 66 36.14 -12.14 -4.49
N ILE A 67 36.33 -11.90 -5.79
CA ILE A 67 35.41 -11.08 -6.60
C ILE A 67 34.00 -11.69 -6.61
N ASP A 68 33.89 -13.02 -6.54
CA ASP A 68 32.62 -13.73 -6.37
C ASP A 68 31.83 -13.26 -5.15
N PHE A 69 32.48 -13.25 -3.98
CA PHE A 69 31.89 -12.77 -2.74
C PHE A 69 31.49 -11.29 -2.78
N LEU A 70 32.27 -10.46 -3.49
CA LEU A 70 31.91 -9.06 -3.71
C LEU A 70 30.72 -8.93 -4.66
N SER A 71 30.65 -9.77 -5.70
CA SER A 71 29.55 -9.80 -6.66
C SER A 71 28.23 -10.21 -6.02
N GLU A 72 28.23 -11.21 -5.13
CA GLU A 72 27.05 -11.59 -4.33
C GLU A 72 26.50 -10.43 -3.49
N ARG A 73 27.35 -9.44 -3.17
CA ARG A 73 27.00 -8.22 -2.42
C ARG A 73 26.95 -6.97 -3.30
N LEU A 74 26.91 -7.14 -4.61
CA LEU A 74 26.83 -6.06 -5.62
C LEU A 74 27.95 -5.01 -5.48
N PHE A 75 29.12 -5.39 -4.94
CA PHE A 75 30.23 -4.48 -4.63
C PHE A 75 29.81 -3.28 -3.75
N THR A 76 28.73 -3.41 -2.97
CA THR A 76 28.16 -2.29 -2.25
C THR A 76 28.88 -2.08 -0.91
N GLU A 77 29.68 -1.01 -0.84
CA GLU A 77 30.45 -0.64 0.36
C GLU A 77 29.55 -0.15 1.51
N PHE A 78 28.53 0.65 1.21
CA PHE A 78 27.52 1.09 2.16
C PHE A 78 26.25 1.55 1.44
N TRP A 79 25.09 1.25 2.01
CA TRP A 79 23.82 1.81 1.57
C TRP A 79 23.57 3.12 2.30
N SER A 80 23.69 4.25 1.60
CA SER A 80 23.27 5.54 2.15
C SER A 80 21.76 5.65 2.11
N ARG A 81 21.10 5.44 3.26
CA ARG A 81 19.66 5.69 3.40
C ARG A 81 19.47 7.16 3.72
N ASN A 82 19.16 7.94 2.69
CA ASN A 82 18.75 9.33 2.81
C ASN A 82 17.24 9.44 2.54
N PRO A 83 16.36 9.04 3.49
CA PRO A 83 14.94 9.23 3.32
C PRO A 83 14.65 10.73 3.20
N ASN A 84 14.27 11.19 2.00
CA ASN A 84 13.88 12.56 1.76
C ASN A 84 12.37 12.70 2.01
N TYR A 85 12.01 12.92 3.28
CA TYR A 85 10.62 13.15 3.65
C TYR A 85 10.03 14.37 2.93
N MET A 86 10.81 15.42 2.71
CA MET A 86 10.33 16.63 2.04
C MET A 86 9.95 16.35 0.58
N GLY A 87 10.83 15.68 -0.17
CA GLY A 87 10.54 15.28 -1.54
C GLY A 87 9.36 14.31 -1.64
N TYR A 88 9.24 13.37 -0.71
CA TYR A 88 8.05 12.51 -0.61
C TYR A 88 6.78 13.34 -0.37
N PHE A 89 6.81 14.26 0.59
CA PHE A 89 5.66 15.08 0.96
C PHE A 89 5.20 15.99 -0.20
N GLU A 90 6.14 16.65 -0.90
CA GLU A 90 5.86 17.47 -2.08
C GLU A 90 5.22 16.66 -3.21
N GLN A 91 5.66 15.41 -3.42
CA GLN A 91 5.14 14.52 -4.44
C GLN A 91 3.79 13.88 -4.04
N CYS A 92 3.58 13.63 -2.75
CA CYS A 92 2.36 13.05 -2.20
C CYS A 92 1.14 13.99 -2.34
N GLN A 93 1.35 15.31 -2.43
CA GLN A 93 0.31 16.35 -2.56
C GLN A 93 -0.96 16.05 -1.73
N PRO A 94 -0.86 16.04 -0.39
CA PRO A 94 -1.99 15.68 0.45
C PRO A 94 -3.17 16.63 0.20
N HIS A 95 -4.31 16.05 -0.20
CA HIS A 95 -5.49 16.81 -0.61
C HIS A 95 -6.20 17.50 0.57
N SER A 96 -6.23 16.83 1.74
CA SER A 96 -6.82 17.36 2.96
C SER A 96 -6.15 16.77 4.19
N CYS A 97 -5.74 17.60 5.14
CA CYS A 97 -5.27 17.17 6.46
C CYS A 97 -6.26 17.64 7.51
N SER A 98 -6.67 16.74 8.40
CA SER A 98 -7.43 17.08 9.59
C SER A 98 -6.58 16.82 10.83
N TYR A 99 -6.70 17.67 11.84
CA TYR A 99 -6.02 17.49 13.11
C TYR A 99 -6.97 17.84 14.25
N THR A 100 -7.05 16.97 15.24
CA THR A 100 -7.87 17.16 16.44
C THR A 100 -6.98 17.70 17.55
N THR A 101 -7.21 18.95 17.96
CA THR A 101 -6.56 19.50 19.15
C THR A 101 -7.49 19.37 20.35
N ASN A 102 -7.05 18.63 21.36
CA ASN A 102 -7.66 18.71 22.69
C ASN A 102 -7.22 20.03 23.33
N GLN A 103 -7.94 21.12 23.05
CA GLN A 103 -7.72 22.37 23.77
C GLN A 103 -8.01 22.13 25.26
N ARG A 104 -6.96 22.22 26.10
CA ARG A 104 -7.15 22.29 27.56
C ARG A 104 -8.04 23.49 27.85
N ARG A 105 -9.09 23.27 28.67
CA ARG A 105 -9.94 24.36 29.17
C ARG A 105 -9.03 25.46 29.70
N THR A 106 -9.08 26.63 29.07
CA THR A 106 -8.23 27.78 29.40
C THR A 106 -8.43 28.15 30.87
N PHE A 107 -7.38 28.63 31.53
CA PHE A 107 -7.45 29.07 32.93
C PHE A 107 -8.62 30.04 33.19
N VAL A 108 -8.93 30.89 32.21
CA VAL A 108 -10.09 31.81 32.22
C VAL A 108 -11.41 31.04 32.30
N LEU A 109 -11.58 29.96 31.54
CA LEU A 109 -12.79 29.13 31.54
C LEU A 109 -12.96 28.37 32.88
N LEU A 110 -11.84 27.92 33.47
CA LEU A 110 -11.82 27.30 34.80
C LEU A 110 -12.17 28.31 35.91
N MET A 111 -11.65 29.53 35.85
CA MET A 111 -12.02 30.59 36.79
C MET A 111 -13.49 30.99 36.64
N MET A 112 -13.99 31.14 35.41
CA MET A 112 -15.40 31.47 35.16
C MET A 112 -16.35 30.36 35.66
N THR A 113 -15.98 29.08 35.51
CA THR A 113 -16.78 27.96 36.02
C THR A 113 -16.78 27.90 37.55
N VAL A 114 -15.62 28.10 38.20
CA VAL A 114 -15.52 28.14 39.67
C VAL A 114 -16.29 29.33 40.26
N ILE A 115 -16.18 30.52 39.65
CA ILE A 115 -16.92 31.73 40.06
C ILE A 115 -18.43 31.53 39.85
N GLY A 116 -18.84 30.93 38.73
CA GLY A 116 -20.25 30.64 38.44
C GLY A 116 -20.88 29.63 39.41
N LEU A 117 -20.16 28.56 39.76
CA LEU A 117 -20.62 27.51 40.69
C LEU A 117 -20.68 27.99 42.14
N SER A 118 -19.66 28.70 42.62
CA SER A 118 -19.61 29.18 44.01
C SER A 118 -20.72 30.18 44.34
N PHE A 119 -21.13 31.00 43.37
CA PHE A 119 -22.22 31.95 43.56
C PHE A 119 -23.62 31.37 43.39
N THR A 120 -23.83 30.43 42.45
CA THR A 120 -25.12 29.73 42.32
C THR A 120 -25.44 28.95 43.59
N VAL A 121 -24.45 28.27 44.17
CA VAL A 121 -24.57 27.62 45.48
C VAL A 121 -24.92 28.63 46.58
N SER A 122 -24.29 29.81 46.61
CA SER A 122 -24.59 30.87 47.60
C SER A 122 -26.02 31.44 47.47
N ILE A 123 -26.53 31.61 46.25
CA ILE A 123 -27.90 32.09 46.00
C ILE A 123 -28.92 31.02 46.39
N ILE A 124 -28.67 29.76 46.02
CA ILE A 124 -29.50 28.62 46.39
C ILE A 124 -29.54 28.47 47.91
N LEU A 125 -28.40 28.56 48.60
CA LEU A 125 -28.32 28.57 50.06
C LEU A 125 -29.11 29.73 50.68
N ARG A 126 -29.10 30.94 50.11
CA ARG A 126 -29.90 32.06 50.61
C ARG A 126 -31.41 31.88 50.41
N PHE A 127 -31.84 31.19 49.37
CA PHE A 127 -33.26 30.89 49.13
C PHE A 127 -33.76 29.70 49.95
N ILE A 128 -32.93 28.67 50.09
CA ILE A 128 -33.28 27.44 50.80
C ILE A 128 -33.09 27.62 52.31
N SER A 129 -32.14 28.43 52.77
CA SER A 129 -31.90 28.73 54.19
C SER A 129 -33.15 29.16 54.96
N PRO A 130 -33.96 30.15 54.52
CA PRO A 130 -35.19 30.52 55.23
C PRO A 130 -36.24 29.39 55.22
N PHE A 131 -36.26 28.54 54.19
CA PHE A 131 -37.16 27.39 54.14
C PHE A 131 -36.74 26.30 55.11
N ILE A 132 -35.44 25.96 55.15
CA ILE A 132 -34.86 25.00 56.10
C ILE A 132 -34.99 25.52 57.53
N THR A 133 -34.68 26.79 57.78
CA THR A 133 -34.84 27.37 59.13
C THR A 133 -36.29 27.45 59.54
N SER A 134 -37.24 27.80 58.65
CA SER A 134 -38.67 27.75 58.99
C SER A 134 -39.19 26.33 59.21
N PHE A 135 -38.66 25.33 58.49
CA PHE A 135 -39.02 23.92 58.66
C PHE A 135 -38.48 23.36 59.98
N ILE A 136 -37.24 23.72 60.34
CA ILE A 136 -36.62 23.39 61.62
C ILE A 136 -37.32 24.12 62.78
N LEU A 137 -37.63 25.42 62.62
CA LEU A 137 -38.36 26.21 63.63
C LEU A 137 -39.79 25.70 63.83
N LYS A 138 -40.50 25.30 62.76
CA LYS A 138 -41.82 24.65 62.87
C LYS A 138 -41.76 23.32 63.61
N ARG A 139 -40.72 22.51 63.39
CA ARG A 139 -40.52 21.26 64.14
C ARG A 139 -40.08 21.48 65.59
N CYS A 140 -39.34 22.54 65.89
CA CYS A 140 -39.00 22.90 67.27
C CYS A 140 -40.20 23.48 68.04
N GLN A 141 -41.09 24.23 67.38
CA GLN A 141 -42.31 24.77 68.01
C GLN A 141 -43.38 23.69 68.29
N GLN A 142 -43.46 22.64 67.46
CA GLN A 142 -44.36 21.50 67.72
C GLN A 142 -43.99 20.66 68.94
N THR A 143 -42.79 20.79 69.49
CA THR A 143 -42.36 20.08 70.71
C THR A 143 -42.71 20.85 72.01
N GLN A 144 -43.29 22.05 71.94
CA GLN A 144 -43.62 22.88 73.12
C GLN A 144 -45.11 23.19 73.30
N GLN A 145 -46.02 22.61 72.50
CA GLN A 145 -47.47 22.78 72.67
C GLN A 145 -48.18 21.42 72.73
N THR A 146 -48.07 20.77 73.89
CA THR A 146 -49.09 19.81 74.36
C THR A 146 -49.64 20.31 75.69
N SER A 147 -50.64 21.18 75.62
CA SER A 147 -51.63 21.36 76.70
C SER A 147 -52.80 22.24 76.24
N SER A 148 -53.99 21.71 76.46
CA SER A 148 -55.36 22.28 76.45
C SER A 148 -56.07 22.61 75.12
N SER A 149 -57.18 21.88 74.97
CA SER A 149 -58.28 21.88 73.99
C SER A 149 -59.12 23.16 73.93
N ASP A 150 -59.71 23.48 72.77
CA ASP A 150 -61.16 23.23 72.51
C ASP A 150 -61.62 23.66 71.10
N ASP A 151 -62.50 22.81 70.55
CA ASP A 151 -63.60 22.95 69.58
C ASP A 151 -63.49 23.55 68.15
N ILE A 152 -63.59 22.61 67.18
CA ILE A 152 -64.58 22.45 66.08
C ILE A 152 -65.27 23.71 65.50
N GLN A 153 -65.00 23.98 64.21
CA GLN A 153 -66.06 24.25 63.21
C GLN A 153 -65.56 23.86 61.80
N ARG A 154 -66.43 23.16 61.06
CA ARG A 154 -66.18 22.45 59.79
C ARG A 154 -66.02 23.35 58.57
N ASP A 155 -65.07 22.99 57.72
CA ASP A 155 -64.86 23.50 56.37
C ASP A 155 -66.00 23.16 55.40
N VAL A 156 -66.42 24.17 54.64
CA VAL A 156 -67.25 24.05 53.44
C VAL A 156 -66.36 23.72 52.25
N VAL A 157 -66.66 22.62 51.57
CA VAL A 157 -66.01 22.17 50.33
C VAL A 157 -66.25 23.21 49.22
N GLY A 158 -65.21 23.99 48.91
CA GLY A 158 -65.18 24.94 47.80
C GLY A 158 -64.39 24.38 46.61
N HIS A 159 -65.10 24.09 45.53
CA HIS A 159 -64.63 23.58 44.24
C HIS A 159 -63.40 24.34 43.70
N PHE A 160 -62.27 23.65 43.61
CA PHE A 160 -60.95 24.19 43.27
C PHE A 160 -60.82 24.45 41.75
N SER A 161 -60.99 25.69 41.32
CA SER A 161 -60.78 26.11 39.93
C SER A 161 -59.33 26.56 39.71
N ILE A 162 -58.59 25.83 38.86
CA ILE A 162 -57.21 26.13 38.43
C ILE A 162 -57.09 27.55 37.86
N ARG A 163 -58.17 28.06 37.23
CA ARG A 163 -58.22 29.40 36.65
C ARG A 163 -58.10 30.50 37.71
N THR A 164 -58.69 30.29 38.89
CA THR A 164 -58.62 31.23 40.02
C THR A 164 -57.24 31.24 40.65
N TYR A 165 -56.57 30.08 40.70
CA TYR A 165 -55.19 29.96 41.18
C TYR A 165 -54.18 30.63 40.24
N ILE A 166 -54.31 30.43 38.91
CA ILE A 166 -53.43 31.07 37.92
C ILE A 166 -53.60 32.60 37.94
N VAL A 167 -54.82 33.11 38.04
CA VAL A 167 -55.08 34.56 38.10
C VAL A 167 -54.54 35.15 39.42
N ASN A 168 -54.76 34.50 40.56
CA ASN A 168 -54.19 34.96 41.84
C ASN A 168 -52.66 34.88 41.86
N MET A 169 -52.08 33.88 41.21
CA MET A 169 -50.63 33.76 41.08
C MET A 169 -50.09 34.86 40.16
N TRP A 170 -50.75 35.16 39.03
CA TRP A 170 -50.35 36.23 38.13
C TRP A 170 -50.45 37.62 38.79
N ILE A 171 -51.50 37.88 39.58
CA ILE A 171 -51.64 39.12 40.34
C ILE A 171 -50.51 39.23 41.39
N LYS A 172 -50.24 38.17 42.15
CA LYS A 172 -49.15 38.14 43.14
C LYS A 172 -47.78 38.29 42.51
N SER A 173 -47.52 37.63 41.38
CA SER A 173 -46.27 37.75 40.63
C SER A 173 -46.12 39.13 40.00
N HIS A 174 -47.20 39.70 39.44
CA HIS A 174 -47.19 41.04 38.87
C HIS A 174 -46.92 42.09 39.96
N GLN A 175 -47.58 42.00 41.10
CA GLN A 175 -47.32 42.87 42.26
C GLN A 175 -45.89 42.71 42.77
N TYR A 176 -45.38 41.48 42.89
CA TYR A 176 -44.00 41.23 43.31
C TYR A 176 -42.97 41.81 42.32
N ILE A 177 -43.20 41.66 41.02
CA ILE A 177 -42.33 42.19 39.94
C ILE A 177 -42.38 43.73 39.90
N THR A 178 -43.54 44.35 40.15
CA THR A 178 -43.66 45.82 40.14
C THR A 178 -43.05 46.47 41.37
N THR A 179 -42.99 45.77 42.51
CA THR A 179 -42.32 46.21 43.74
C THR A 179 -40.85 45.77 43.85
N LEU A 180 -40.38 44.88 42.97
CA LEU A 180 -39.04 44.30 43.05
C LEU A 180 -37.96 45.38 42.89
N ASN A 181 -37.04 45.40 43.84
CA ASN A 181 -35.88 46.27 43.83
C ASN A 181 -34.61 45.46 44.11
N ILE A 182 -33.89 45.08 43.06
CA ILE A 182 -32.66 44.27 43.17
C ILE A 182 -31.48 45.13 43.69
N PHE A 183 -31.59 46.46 43.59
CA PHE A 183 -30.55 47.43 43.96
C PHE A 183 -30.88 48.16 45.27
N GLU A 184 -31.66 47.53 46.16
CA GLU A 184 -31.96 48.08 47.48
C GLU A 184 -30.68 48.28 48.30
N ASN A 185 -30.54 49.46 48.89
CA ASN A 185 -29.38 49.81 49.69
C ASN A 185 -29.65 49.51 51.16
N VAL A 186 -29.09 48.41 51.66
CA VAL A 186 -29.30 47.92 53.03
C VAL A 186 -28.83 48.95 54.08
N ASP A 187 -27.87 49.80 53.74
CA ASP A 187 -27.30 50.80 54.66
C ASP A 187 -28.15 52.09 54.75
N LYS A 188 -29.20 52.23 53.93
CA LYS A 188 -30.13 53.37 53.94
C LYS A 188 -31.58 52.89 53.88
N PRO A 189 -32.21 52.58 55.04
CA PRO A 189 -33.56 52.02 55.09
C PRO A 189 -34.67 52.99 54.62
N ASN A 190 -34.41 54.32 54.58
CA ASN A 190 -35.36 55.34 54.10
C ASN A 190 -34.76 56.15 52.93
N PRO A 191 -34.74 55.62 51.69
CA PRO A 191 -34.31 56.35 50.51
C PRO A 191 -35.33 57.42 50.08
N SER A 192 -34.89 58.46 49.38
CA SER A 192 -35.82 59.44 48.81
C SER A 192 -36.66 58.83 47.68
N ASP A 193 -37.84 59.40 47.38
CA ASP A 193 -38.71 58.92 46.29
C ASP A 193 -38.01 58.89 44.93
N GLU A 194 -37.05 59.80 44.71
CA GLU A 194 -36.24 59.87 43.51
C GLU A 194 -35.22 58.71 43.45
N GLU A 195 -34.57 58.39 44.56
CA GLU A 195 -33.64 57.26 44.69
C GLU A 195 -34.38 55.92 44.53
N LEU A 196 -35.55 55.78 45.12
CA LEU A 196 -36.39 54.59 45.00
C LEU A 196 -36.84 54.35 43.54
N ASN A 197 -37.25 55.42 42.84
CA ASN A 197 -37.59 55.35 41.43
C ASN A 197 -36.39 55.01 40.53
N ALA A 198 -35.21 55.54 40.84
CA ALA A 198 -33.98 55.22 40.12
C ALA A 198 -33.58 53.74 40.31
N GLN A 199 -33.67 53.22 41.53
CA GLN A 199 -33.38 51.82 41.85
C GLN A 199 -34.37 50.86 41.16
N ARG A 200 -35.67 51.18 41.13
CA ARG A 200 -36.68 50.41 40.40
C ARG A 200 -36.46 50.44 38.89
N LYS A 201 -36.07 51.58 38.31
CA LYS A 201 -35.71 51.69 36.88
C LYS A 201 -34.45 50.88 36.54
N CYS A 202 -33.42 50.89 37.40
CA CYS A 202 -32.25 50.02 37.25
C CYS A 202 -32.62 48.54 37.30
N THR A 203 -33.53 48.15 38.21
CA THR A 203 -34.00 46.77 38.35
C THR A 203 -34.73 46.30 37.07
N ARG A 204 -35.58 47.15 36.47
CA ARG A 204 -36.26 46.83 35.20
C ARG A 204 -35.27 46.70 34.04
N ALA A 205 -34.30 47.62 33.95
CA ALA A 205 -33.25 47.54 32.92
C ALA A 205 -32.40 46.26 33.07
N TYR A 206 -32.08 45.88 34.32
CA TYR A 206 -31.37 44.63 34.63
C TYR A 206 -32.10 43.40 34.13
N ILE A 207 -33.40 43.29 34.43
CA ILE A 207 -34.21 42.13 34.03
C ILE A 207 -34.32 42.05 32.50
N VAL A 208 -34.59 43.17 31.82
CA VAL A 208 -34.73 43.20 30.35
C VAL A 208 -33.41 42.82 29.67
N VAL A 209 -32.29 43.41 30.09
CA VAL A 209 -30.97 43.11 29.51
C VAL A 209 -30.57 41.65 29.76
N LEU A 210 -30.82 41.14 30.97
CA LEU A 210 -30.54 39.74 31.30
C LEU A 210 -31.35 38.78 30.40
N VAL A 211 -32.65 39.03 30.21
CA VAL A 211 -33.50 38.19 29.36
C VAL A 211 -33.05 38.22 27.90
N VAL A 212 -32.69 39.39 27.36
CA VAL A 212 -32.21 39.53 25.97
C VAL A 212 -30.89 38.78 25.77
N ILE A 213 -29.94 38.89 26.71
CA ILE A 213 -28.66 38.17 26.62
C ILE A 213 -28.87 36.66 26.76
N MET A 214 -29.77 36.21 27.65
CA MET A 214 -30.05 34.78 27.80
C MET A 214 -30.72 34.20 26.53
N ALA A 215 -31.65 34.94 25.93
CA ALA A 215 -32.29 34.54 24.67
C ALA A 215 -31.28 34.44 23.52
N SER A 216 -30.35 35.39 23.41
CA SER A 216 -29.31 35.37 22.36
C SER A 216 -28.32 34.24 22.55
N VAL A 217 -27.89 33.94 23.78
CA VAL A 217 -27.02 32.80 24.09
C VAL A 217 -27.71 31.47 23.75
N ILE A 218 -28.98 31.31 24.11
CA ILE A 218 -29.75 30.10 23.75
C ILE A 218 -29.84 29.96 22.23
N TYR A 219 -30.16 31.04 21.51
CA TYR A 219 -30.24 31.02 20.06
C TYR A 219 -28.91 30.63 19.39
N ILE A 220 -27.79 31.22 19.84
CA ILE A 220 -26.45 30.93 19.29
C ILE A 220 -26.03 29.48 19.59
N THR A 221 -26.27 28.99 20.82
CA THR A 221 -25.92 27.60 21.19
C THR A 221 -26.75 26.55 20.43
N MET A 222 -27.98 26.87 20.06
CA MET A 222 -28.83 26.00 19.23
C MET A 222 -28.37 25.95 17.76
N LEU A 223 -27.66 26.98 17.29
CA LEU A 223 -27.14 27.06 15.92
C LEU A 223 -25.73 26.49 15.77
N SER A 224 -24.99 26.30 16.86
CA SER A 224 -23.64 25.74 16.82
C SER A 224 -23.66 24.23 16.56
N TYR A 225 -22.70 23.77 15.74
CA TYR A 225 -22.39 22.36 15.54
C TYR A 225 -21.20 21.97 16.44
N GLN A 226 -21.19 20.72 16.88
CA GLN A 226 -20.09 20.13 17.63
C GLN A 226 -19.53 18.94 16.86
N THR A 227 -18.20 18.83 16.82
CA THR A 227 -17.54 17.63 16.31
C THR A 227 -17.54 16.55 17.38
N VAL A 228 -18.12 15.40 17.04
CA VAL A 228 -18.14 14.22 17.90
C VAL A 228 -17.32 13.14 17.20
N THR A 229 -16.30 12.63 17.90
CA THR A 229 -15.55 11.45 17.46
C THR A 229 -16.25 10.20 17.98
N THR A 230 -16.65 9.32 17.07
CA THR A 230 -17.19 8.00 17.40
C THR A 230 -16.10 6.96 17.21
N ILE A 231 -16.02 6.00 18.15
CA ILE A 231 -15.03 4.93 18.16
C ILE A 231 -15.80 3.62 18.05
N VAL A 232 -15.39 2.76 17.12
CA VAL A 232 -15.92 1.40 16.94
C VAL A 232 -14.76 0.43 17.14
N ASP A 233 -14.90 -0.42 18.15
CA ASP A 233 -13.90 -1.42 18.49
C ASP A 233 -14.13 -2.70 17.68
N LYS A 234 -13.08 -3.18 17.00
CA LYS A 234 -13.06 -4.43 16.23
C LYS A 234 -14.30 -4.66 15.34
N PRO A 235 -14.58 -3.78 14.36
CA PRO A 235 -15.73 -3.94 13.49
C PRO A 235 -15.63 -5.20 12.64
N THR A 236 -16.79 -5.81 12.41
CA THR A 236 -17.01 -6.80 11.35
C THR A 236 -16.97 -6.15 9.96
N LEU A 237 -16.85 -6.95 8.91
CA LEU A 237 -16.82 -6.43 7.53
C LEU A 237 -18.11 -5.66 7.19
N ASP A 238 -19.27 -6.18 7.61
CA ASP A 238 -20.57 -5.52 7.40
C ASP A 238 -20.68 -4.21 8.19
N GLU A 239 -20.17 -4.17 9.42
CA GLU A 239 -20.13 -2.93 10.21
C GLU A 239 -19.21 -1.91 9.55
N TYR A 240 -18.04 -2.32 9.08
CA TYR A 240 -17.10 -1.45 8.36
C TYR A 240 -17.71 -0.89 7.07
N ALA A 241 -18.42 -1.72 6.29
CA ALA A 241 -19.08 -1.29 5.06
C ALA A 241 -20.15 -0.20 5.30
N ASN A 242 -20.73 -0.16 6.51
CA ASN A 242 -21.71 0.84 6.92
C ASN A 242 -21.07 2.09 7.56
N LEU A 243 -19.76 2.10 7.79
CA LEU A 243 -19.07 3.28 8.33
C LEU A 243 -18.97 4.40 7.29
N PRO A 244 -18.92 5.67 7.73
CA PRO A 244 -18.61 6.77 6.84
C PRO A 244 -17.26 6.54 6.14
N LYS A 245 -17.12 6.98 4.88
CA LYS A 245 -15.84 6.89 4.15
C LYS A 245 -14.66 7.59 4.83
N SER A 246 -14.95 8.54 5.73
CA SER A 246 -13.96 9.23 6.56
C SER A 246 -13.59 8.46 7.83
N ALA A 247 -13.94 7.18 7.93
CA ALA A 247 -13.58 6.35 9.07
C ALA A 247 -12.17 5.79 8.89
N ASP A 248 -11.29 6.19 9.81
CA ASP A 248 -9.92 5.72 9.85
C ASP A 248 -9.87 4.47 10.71
N CYS A 249 -9.53 3.34 10.08
CA CYS A 249 -9.54 2.01 10.69
C CYS A 249 -8.14 1.43 10.74
N LEU A 250 -7.58 1.30 11.95
CA LEU A 250 -6.22 0.78 12.13
C LEU A 250 -6.20 -0.75 12.07
N CYS A 251 -5.29 -1.31 11.27
CA CYS A 251 -5.02 -2.75 11.25
C CYS A 251 -4.25 -3.19 12.50
N THR A 252 -4.54 -4.39 12.99
CA THR A 252 -3.70 -5.05 14.01
C THR A 252 -2.43 -5.59 13.35
N ASN A 253 -2.56 -6.19 12.17
CA ASN A 253 -1.44 -6.71 11.39
C ASN A 253 -1.02 -5.69 10.33
N LEU A 254 0.15 -5.08 10.51
CA LEU A 254 0.67 -4.06 9.60
C LEU A 254 1.31 -4.64 8.33
N SER A 255 1.62 -5.93 8.35
CA SER A 255 2.32 -6.65 7.29
C SER A 255 1.58 -7.96 7.06
N ILE A 256 0.92 -8.07 5.90
CA ILE A 256 0.02 -9.18 5.58
C ILE A 256 0.59 -9.96 4.40
N PRO A 257 0.94 -11.25 4.56
CA PRO A 257 1.45 -12.06 3.46
C PRO A 257 0.45 -12.16 2.31
N HIS A 258 0.92 -12.06 1.07
CA HIS A 258 0.04 -12.09 -0.11
C HIS A 258 -0.73 -13.40 -0.25
N HIS A 259 -0.16 -14.55 0.15
CA HIS A 259 -0.86 -15.84 0.10
C HIS A 259 -2.16 -15.89 0.90
N THR A 260 -2.37 -14.97 1.84
CA THR A 260 -3.61 -14.94 2.63
C THR A 260 -4.81 -14.47 1.82
N PHE A 261 -4.59 -13.64 0.79
CA PHE A 261 -5.66 -13.01 0.01
C PHE A 261 -5.48 -13.06 -1.51
N ILE A 262 -4.35 -13.56 -2.02
CA ILE A 262 -4.09 -13.78 -3.45
C ILE A 262 -3.84 -15.27 -3.69
N ASN A 263 -4.43 -15.81 -4.75
CA ASN A 263 -4.21 -17.15 -5.26
C ASN A 263 -3.84 -17.09 -6.74
N PHE A 264 -2.91 -17.94 -7.18
CA PHE A 264 -2.51 -18.09 -8.58
C PHE A 264 -2.73 -19.53 -9.02
N ASP A 265 -3.30 -19.72 -10.22
CA ASP A 265 -3.38 -21.00 -10.91
C ASP A 265 -2.96 -20.85 -12.38
N PRO A 266 -1.63 -20.73 -12.64
CA PRO A 266 -1.13 -20.47 -13.98
C PRO A 266 -1.42 -21.63 -14.94
N GLN A 267 -2.14 -21.32 -16.01
CA GLN A 267 -2.41 -22.22 -17.12
C GLN A 267 -1.28 -22.11 -18.14
N PHE A 268 -0.41 -23.12 -18.14
CA PHE A 268 0.66 -23.24 -19.13
C PHE A 268 0.14 -23.72 -20.49
N HIS A 269 0.84 -23.32 -21.54
CA HIS A 269 0.60 -23.69 -22.93
C HIS A 269 0.54 -25.21 -23.10
N GLU A 270 -0.40 -25.69 -23.92
CA GLU A 270 -0.72 -27.11 -24.09
C GLU A 270 0.51 -27.98 -24.40
N VAL A 271 1.43 -27.45 -25.23
CA VAL A 271 2.72 -28.10 -25.54
C VAL A 271 3.47 -28.59 -24.29
N CYS A 272 3.43 -27.83 -23.19
CA CYS A 272 4.14 -28.16 -21.95
C CYS A 272 3.50 -29.30 -21.12
N LYS A 273 2.32 -29.78 -21.51
CA LYS A 273 1.65 -30.95 -20.93
C LYS A 273 1.28 -31.98 -22.00
N SER A 274 1.79 -31.83 -23.22
CA SER A 274 1.42 -32.66 -24.35
C SER A 274 2.22 -33.97 -24.42
N HIS A 275 1.68 -34.95 -25.14
CA HIS A 275 2.35 -36.22 -25.42
C HIS A 275 3.61 -36.05 -26.30
N PHE A 276 3.76 -34.92 -27.01
CA PHE A 276 4.94 -34.61 -27.81
C PHE A 276 6.23 -34.40 -26.99
N ILE A 277 6.09 -34.13 -25.69
CA ILE A 277 7.24 -33.92 -24.80
C ILE A 277 7.24 -34.88 -23.61
N GLU A 278 6.38 -35.89 -23.62
CA GLU A 278 6.31 -36.87 -22.54
C GLU A 278 7.55 -37.78 -22.58
N LEU A 279 8.24 -37.91 -21.44
CA LEU A 279 9.42 -38.76 -21.35
C LEU A 279 9.01 -40.23 -21.52
N ASN A 280 9.59 -40.92 -22.49
CA ASN A 280 9.20 -42.28 -22.91
C ASN A 280 7.78 -42.40 -23.50
N GLY A 281 7.17 -41.29 -23.92
CA GLY A 281 5.92 -41.32 -24.69
C GLY A 281 6.11 -41.89 -26.10
N GLU A 282 5.01 -42.30 -26.74
CA GLU A 282 5.03 -42.93 -28.09
C GLU A 282 5.78 -42.05 -29.11
N TRP A 283 5.54 -40.73 -29.11
CA TRP A 283 6.23 -39.79 -29.99
C TRP A 283 7.73 -39.73 -29.75
N MET A 284 8.15 -39.56 -28.49
CA MET A 284 9.57 -39.45 -28.15
C MET A 284 10.33 -40.75 -28.43
N SER A 285 9.69 -41.91 -28.22
CA SER A 285 10.26 -43.22 -28.60
C SER A 285 10.43 -43.33 -30.12
N LEU A 286 9.41 -42.92 -30.88
CA LEU A 286 9.46 -42.92 -32.34
C LEU A 286 10.61 -42.06 -32.88
N LEU A 287 10.79 -40.86 -32.33
CA LEU A 287 11.89 -39.97 -32.71
C LEU A 287 13.26 -40.51 -32.29
N TYR A 288 13.34 -41.27 -31.20
CA TYR A 288 14.58 -41.92 -30.78
C TYR A 288 14.98 -43.05 -31.73
N ASP A 289 14.03 -43.90 -32.09
CA ASP A 289 14.25 -45.00 -33.03
C ASP A 289 14.69 -44.46 -34.39
N LEU A 290 14.09 -43.34 -34.84
CA LEU A 290 14.52 -42.62 -36.03
C LEU A 290 15.97 -42.16 -35.99
N TYR A 291 16.34 -41.51 -34.90
CA TYR A 291 17.70 -41.02 -34.72
C TYR A 291 18.71 -42.18 -34.74
N LYS A 292 18.33 -43.32 -34.17
CA LYS A 292 19.15 -44.54 -34.11
C LYS A 292 19.27 -45.24 -35.47
N ASP A 293 18.17 -45.36 -36.22
CA ASP A 293 18.09 -46.13 -37.49
C ASP A 293 18.78 -45.42 -38.67
N GLN A 294 19.18 -44.17 -38.52
CA GLN A 294 20.13 -43.55 -39.44
C GLN A 294 21.46 -44.32 -39.39
N ARG A 295 21.56 -45.32 -40.28
CA ARG A 295 22.70 -46.24 -40.50
C ARG A 295 24.00 -45.57 -40.13
N ASP A 296 24.83 -46.20 -39.31
CA ASP A 296 25.98 -45.60 -38.60
C ASP A 296 26.94 -44.71 -39.44
N ASN A 297 26.92 -44.82 -40.78
CA ASN A 297 27.73 -44.01 -41.71
C ASN A 297 26.95 -42.95 -42.53
N LYS A 298 25.65 -42.75 -42.30
CA LYS A 298 24.76 -41.81 -43.02
C LYS A 298 23.97 -40.87 -42.10
N ARG A 299 24.34 -40.74 -40.82
CA ARG A 299 23.66 -39.83 -39.89
C ARG A 299 23.73 -38.39 -40.38
N ASN A 300 22.63 -37.89 -40.92
CA ASN A 300 22.50 -36.51 -41.33
C ASN A 300 21.76 -35.75 -40.24
N LEU A 301 22.53 -35.16 -39.33
CA LEU A 301 22.02 -34.29 -38.26
C LEU A 301 21.43 -32.97 -38.79
N ARG A 302 21.29 -32.81 -40.12
CA ARG A 302 20.58 -31.68 -40.73
C ARG A 302 19.16 -31.99 -41.18
N THR A 303 18.73 -33.25 -41.11
CA THR A 303 17.35 -33.64 -41.44
C THR A 303 16.50 -33.78 -40.19
N PHE A 304 15.18 -33.82 -40.39
CA PHE A 304 14.21 -34.04 -39.34
C PHE A 304 14.53 -35.30 -38.54
N GLN A 305 14.83 -36.41 -39.22
CA GLN A 305 15.16 -37.67 -38.56
C GLN A 305 16.38 -37.57 -37.62
N GLY A 306 17.37 -36.73 -37.95
CA GLY A 306 18.57 -36.53 -37.13
C GLY A 306 18.40 -35.57 -35.96
N MET A 307 17.41 -34.66 -36.02
CA MET A 307 17.28 -33.54 -35.07
C MET A 307 15.98 -33.49 -34.27
N ALA A 308 14.92 -34.15 -34.73
CA ALA A 308 13.59 -34.02 -34.14
C ALA A 308 13.59 -34.36 -32.65
N ILE A 309 14.22 -35.46 -32.23
CA ILE A 309 14.29 -35.83 -30.80
C ILE A 309 14.91 -34.72 -29.95
N PHE A 310 16.00 -34.10 -30.40
CA PHE A 310 16.67 -33.03 -29.67
C PHE A 310 15.85 -31.74 -29.67
N HIS A 311 15.07 -31.51 -30.73
CA HIS A 311 14.15 -30.39 -30.81
C HIS A 311 13.05 -30.51 -29.74
N PHE A 312 12.37 -31.65 -29.66
CA PHE A 312 11.32 -31.87 -28.66
C PHE A 312 11.89 -31.98 -27.23
N GLN A 313 13.11 -32.49 -27.05
CA GLN A 313 13.82 -32.40 -25.77
C GLN A 313 14.12 -30.94 -25.36
N ALA A 314 14.46 -30.07 -26.31
CA ALA A 314 14.66 -28.64 -26.02
C ALA A 314 13.35 -27.98 -25.55
N ILE A 315 12.21 -28.30 -26.20
CA ILE A 315 10.89 -27.82 -25.77
C ILE A 315 10.57 -28.35 -24.36
N GLN A 316 10.77 -29.64 -24.11
CA GLN A 316 10.56 -30.26 -22.79
C GLN A 316 11.40 -29.56 -21.71
N ALA A 317 12.69 -29.38 -21.96
CA ALA A 317 13.60 -28.73 -21.03
C ALA A 317 13.16 -27.28 -20.77
N MET A 318 12.75 -26.55 -21.81
CA MET A 318 12.28 -25.18 -21.67
C MET A 318 11.00 -25.09 -20.84
N CYS A 319 10.00 -25.91 -21.13
CA CYS A 319 8.77 -25.99 -20.34
C CYS A 319 9.06 -26.30 -18.87
N ARG A 320 9.94 -27.27 -18.59
CA ARG A 320 10.32 -27.62 -17.22
C ARG A 320 11.02 -26.47 -16.50
N MET A 321 11.99 -25.81 -17.15
CA MET A 321 12.70 -24.67 -16.58
C MET A 321 11.75 -23.53 -16.25
N VAL A 322 10.82 -23.22 -17.16
CA VAL A 322 9.83 -22.16 -16.98
C VAL A 322 8.86 -22.47 -15.85
N ILE A 323 8.29 -23.68 -15.80
CA ILE A 323 7.38 -24.10 -14.72
C ILE A 323 8.09 -24.02 -13.36
N MET A 324 9.33 -24.50 -13.28
CA MET A 324 10.12 -24.39 -12.05
C MET A 324 10.40 -22.94 -11.65
N ALA A 325 10.77 -22.09 -12.61
CA ALA A 325 11.02 -20.67 -12.35
C ALA A 325 9.77 -19.95 -11.86
N VAL A 326 8.63 -20.16 -12.53
CA VAL A 326 7.33 -19.58 -12.14
C VAL A 326 6.92 -20.01 -10.74
N ASN A 327 7.00 -21.31 -10.43
CA ASN A 327 6.64 -21.82 -9.11
C ASN A 327 7.53 -21.26 -7.98
N ASN A 328 8.84 -21.13 -8.23
CA ASN A 328 9.78 -20.56 -7.27
C ASN A 328 9.48 -19.08 -7.01
N GLU A 329 9.30 -18.29 -8.07
CA GLU A 329 9.00 -16.86 -7.96
C GLU A 329 7.63 -16.62 -7.32
N LEU A 330 6.61 -17.41 -7.67
CA LEU A 330 5.30 -17.36 -7.02
C LEU A 330 5.41 -17.63 -5.52
N THR A 331 6.20 -18.64 -5.13
CA THR A 331 6.43 -18.95 -3.71
C THR A 331 7.04 -17.76 -2.96
N LEU A 332 8.01 -17.07 -3.57
CA LEU A 332 8.63 -15.87 -2.99
C LEU A 332 7.64 -14.71 -2.90
N PHE A 333 6.89 -14.46 -3.98
CA PHE A 333 5.89 -13.39 -4.03
C PHE A 333 4.76 -13.60 -3.01
N LEU A 334 4.20 -14.80 -2.94
CA LEU A 334 3.10 -15.15 -2.03
C LEU A 334 3.52 -15.09 -0.55
N ASN A 335 4.81 -15.30 -0.25
CA ASN A 335 5.38 -15.12 1.08
C ASN A 335 5.79 -13.68 1.39
N SER A 336 5.94 -12.83 0.37
CA SER A 336 6.13 -11.39 0.57
C SER A 336 4.86 -10.76 1.15
N THR A 337 4.99 -9.55 1.71
CA THR A 337 3.90 -8.94 2.49
C THR A 337 3.45 -7.61 1.91
N LEU A 338 2.15 -7.35 2.02
CA LEU A 338 1.54 -6.04 1.84
C LEU A 338 1.64 -5.27 3.16
N THR A 339 2.29 -4.11 3.13
CA THR A 339 2.37 -3.22 4.29
C THR A 339 1.26 -2.19 4.25
N THR A 340 0.46 -2.13 5.31
CA THR A 340 -0.63 -1.17 5.47
C THR A 340 -0.89 -0.86 6.94
N VAL A 341 -1.06 0.42 7.27
CA VAL A 341 -1.37 0.85 8.65
C VAL A 341 -2.88 0.87 8.88
N GLU A 342 -3.61 1.26 7.86
CA GLU A 342 -5.07 1.35 7.86
C GLU A 342 -5.66 0.34 6.89
N ILE A 343 -6.94 0.03 7.07
CA ILE A 343 -7.70 -0.74 6.09
C ILE A 343 -7.78 0.05 4.80
N LEU A 344 -7.42 -0.60 3.70
CA LEU A 344 -7.65 -0.06 2.37
C LEU A 344 -9.13 -0.18 2.03
N GLU A 345 -9.73 0.91 1.55
CA GLU A 345 -11.06 0.87 0.92
C GLU A 345 -11.03 -0.13 -0.25
N LEU A 346 -12.15 -0.83 -0.50
CA LEU A 346 -12.26 -1.87 -1.52
C LEU A 346 -11.70 -1.44 -2.88
N ASP A 347 -12.11 -0.28 -3.40
CA ASP A 347 -11.68 0.21 -4.72
C ASP A 347 -10.17 0.52 -4.75
N LEU A 348 -9.61 1.01 -3.65
CA LEU A 348 -8.16 1.25 -3.51
C LEU A 348 -7.39 -0.06 -3.38
N PHE A 349 -7.91 -1.03 -2.65
CA PHE A 349 -7.36 -2.37 -2.54
C PHE A 349 -7.28 -3.03 -3.91
N GLU A 350 -8.38 -3.07 -4.67
CA GLU A 350 -8.43 -3.68 -6.00
C GLU A 350 -7.42 -3.04 -6.95
N LYS A 351 -7.38 -1.69 -7.01
CA LYS A 351 -6.40 -0.98 -7.85
C LYS A 351 -4.96 -1.29 -7.44
N LYS A 352 -4.66 -1.27 -6.14
CA LYS A 352 -3.31 -1.50 -5.62
C LYS A 352 -2.85 -2.95 -5.86
N ILE A 353 -3.71 -3.93 -5.60
CA ILE A 353 -3.40 -5.35 -5.79
C ILE A 353 -3.24 -5.68 -7.28
N ASN A 354 -4.11 -5.18 -8.14
CA ASN A 354 -3.95 -5.33 -9.59
C ASN A 354 -2.62 -4.74 -10.08
N ALA A 355 -2.22 -3.57 -9.59
CA ALA A 355 -0.93 -2.98 -9.94
C ALA A 355 0.26 -3.84 -9.46
N ILE A 356 0.18 -4.39 -8.24
CA ILE A 356 1.21 -5.29 -7.70
C ILE A 356 1.32 -6.58 -8.54
N ILE A 357 0.18 -7.22 -8.83
CA ILE A 357 0.11 -8.44 -9.65
C ILE A 357 0.68 -8.18 -11.05
N ASN A 358 0.25 -7.10 -11.71
CA ASN A 358 0.71 -6.74 -13.06
C ASN A 358 2.22 -6.48 -13.07
N ASN A 359 2.74 -5.75 -12.09
CA ASN A 359 4.18 -5.50 -11.98
C ASN A 359 4.96 -6.81 -11.75
N PHE A 360 4.47 -7.69 -10.89
CA PHE A 360 5.10 -8.98 -10.63
C PHE A 360 5.13 -9.87 -11.88
N CYS A 361 4.00 -10.02 -12.59
CA CYS A 361 3.90 -10.89 -13.76
C CYS A 361 4.67 -10.34 -14.97
N LEU A 362 4.49 -9.06 -15.30
CA LEU A 362 5.02 -8.47 -16.53
C LEU A 362 6.46 -7.97 -16.40
N ASN A 363 6.86 -7.48 -15.23
CA ASN A 363 8.19 -6.89 -15.04
C ASN A 363 9.13 -7.85 -14.31
N THR A 364 8.75 -8.36 -13.14
CA THR A 364 9.66 -9.16 -12.31
C THR A 364 9.91 -10.54 -12.92
N MET A 365 8.86 -11.36 -13.07
CA MET A 365 9.02 -12.75 -13.53
C MET A 365 9.54 -12.83 -14.96
N ARG A 366 8.87 -12.13 -15.88
CA ARG A 366 9.25 -12.11 -17.29
C ARG A 366 10.70 -11.67 -17.49
N SER A 367 11.10 -10.56 -16.89
CA SER A 367 12.46 -10.03 -17.10
C SER A 367 13.52 -10.96 -16.53
N SER A 368 13.31 -11.49 -15.32
CA SER A 368 14.24 -12.45 -14.69
C SER A 368 14.49 -13.66 -15.59
N PHE A 369 13.41 -14.23 -16.16
CA PHE A 369 13.52 -15.34 -17.09
C PHE A 369 14.24 -14.95 -18.39
N LEU A 370 13.85 -13.82 -19.01
CA LEU A 370 14.47 -13.36 -20.26
C LEU A 370 15.96 -13.06 -20.09
N TYR A 371 16.37 -12.50 -18.96
CA TYR A 371 17.79 -12.32 -18.65
C TYR A 371 18.52 -13.66 -18.54
N SER A 372 17.92 -14.64 -17.87
CA SER A 372 18.50 -15.99 -17.76
C SER A 372 18.62 -16.67 -19.12
N LEU A 373 17.58 -16.59 -19.96
CA LEU A 373 17.59 -17.12 -21.31
C LEU A 373 18.64 -16.44 -22.18
N GLN A 374 18.71 -15.10 -22.15
CA GLN A 374 19.72 -14.35 -22.91
C GLN A 374 21.13 -14.67 -22.45
N TRP A 375 21.34 -14.86 -21.14
CA TRP A 375 22.62 -15.25 -20.59
C TRP A 375 23.06 -16.62 -21.10
N ILE A 376 22.16 -17.61 -21.11
CA ILE A 376 22.43 -18.94 -21.70
C ILE A 376 22.85 -18.80 -23.16
N ARG A 377 22.07 -18.06 -23.97
CA ARG A 377 22.35 -17.85 -25.40
C ARG A 377 23.72 -17.18 -25.63
N ASN A 378 24.03 -16.14 -24.86
CA ASN A 378 25.30 -15.43 -24.92
C ASN A 378 26.47 -16.31 -24.45
N MET A 379 26.26 -17.16 -23.45
CA MET A 379 27.27 -18.09 -22.98
C MET A 379 27.62 -19.14 -24.05
N TYR A 380 26.63 -19.67 -24.77
CA TYR A 380 26.89 -20.59 -25.87
C TYR A 380 27.63 -19.92 -27.03
N SER A 381 27.19 -18.74 -27.45
CA SER A 381 27.76 -18.03 -28.60
C SER A 381 29.14 -17.44 -28.32
N GLY A 382 29.31 -16.79 -27.16
CA GLY A 382 30.55 -16.13 -26.78
C GLY A 382 31.71 -17.08 -26.45
N ASN A 383 31.42 -18.29 -25.95
CA ASN A 383 32.44 -19.29 -25.65
C ASN A 383 32.69 -20.28 -26.80
N GLY A 384 31.93 -20.19 -27.91
CA GLY A 384 32.07 -21.11 -29.04
C GLY A 384 31.85 -22.58 -28.65
N LEU A 385 30.96 -22.86 -27.68
CA LEU A 385 30.74 -24.21 -27.17
C LEU A 385 30.28 -25.14 -28.29
N ILE A 386 30.97 -26.25 -28.50
CA ILE A 386 30.66 -27.21 -29.56
C ILE A 386 29.40 -27.99 -29.16
N SER A 387 28.38 -27.96 -30.02
CA SER A 387 27.17 -28.77 -29.87
C SER A 387 27.53 -30.25 -29.99
N ALA A 388 26.99 -31.10 -29.11
CA ALA A 388 27.14 -32.55 -29.22
C ALA A 388 26.62 -33.11 -30.56
N LEU A 389 25.74 -32.34 -31.22
CA LEU A 389 25.16 -32.67 -32.53
C LEU A 389 25.98 -32.12 -33.71
N ALA A 390 27.12 -31.49 -33.45
CA ALA A 390 27.95 -30.84 -34.46
C ALA A 390 27.20 -29.82 -35.36
N THR A 391 26.05 -29.32 -34.90
CA THR A 391 25.17 -28.39 -35.64
C THR A 391 25.74 -26.99 -35.74
N ASN A 392 26.70 -26.61 -34.88
CA ASN A 392 27.42 -25.34 -34.97
C ASN A 392 28.87 -25.50 -35.43
N TRP A 393 29.54 -26.59 -35.04
CA TRP A 393 30.91 -26.89 -35.40
C TRP A 393 31.04 -28.38 -35.65
N TYR A 394 31.69 -28.77 -36.74
CA TYR A 394 31.97 -30.16 -37.06
C TYR A 394 33.46 -30.40 -37.29
N PRO A 395 33.98 -31.59 -36.93
CA PRO A 395 35.37 -31.93 -37.17
C PRO A 395 35.60 -32.16 -38.67
N VAL A 396 36.70 -31.62 -39.19
CA VAL A 396 37.21 -31.90 -40.54
C VAL A 396 38.60 -32.49 -40.40
N ILE A 397 38.84 -33.58 -41.12
CA ILE A 397 40.14 -34.22 -41.22
C ILE A 397 40.78 -33.76 -42.52
N ALA A 398 41.86 -32.98 -42.44
CA ALA A 398 42.72 -32.70 -43.59
C ALA A 398 43.94 -33.62 -43.56
N PHE A 399 44.23 -34.22 -44.71
CA PHE A 399 45.43 -35.04 -44.90
C PHE A 399 46.44 -34.22 -45.70
N GLU A 400 47.54 -33.86 -45.06
CA GLU A 400 48.75 -33.40 -45.74
C GLU A 400 49.89 -34.37 -45.42
N ALA A 401 50.49 -34.97 -46.46
CA ALA A 401 51.73 -35.74 -46.39
C ALA A 401 51.84 -36.70 -45.18
N ALA A 402 50.86 -37.60 -45.03
CA ALA A 402 50.78 -38.65 -43.99
C ALA A 402 50.50 -38.17 -42.54
N ILE A 403 50.25 -36.88 -42.31
CA ILE A 403 49.76 -36.35 -41.02
C ILE A 403 48.29 -35.93 -41.18
N GLY A 404 47.41 -36.54 -40.39
CA GLY A 404 46.01 -36.15 -40.31
C GLY A 404 45.83 -35.04 -39.28
N THR A 405 45.49 -33.83 -39.74
CA THR A 405 45.12 -32.73 -38.84
C THR A 405 43.61 -32.69 -38.69
N ILE A 406 43.13 -32.77 -37.46
CA ILE A 406 41.72 -32.56 -37.12
C ILE A 406 41.55 -31.10 -36.73
N TYR A 407 40.69 -30.38 -37.44
CA TYR A 407 40.29 -29.03 -37.06
C TYR A 407 38.77 -28.90 -37.07
N MET A 408 38.25 -27.96 -36.29
CA MET A 408 36.83 -27.68 -36.24
C MET A 408 36.47 -26.66 -37.31
N LYS A 409 35.42 -26.93 -38.06
CA LYS A 409 34.86 -25.99 -39.04
C LYS A 409 33.46 -25.58 -38.62
N ALA A 410 33.19 -24.28 -38.65
CA ALA A 410 31.89 -23.76 -38.32
C ALA A 410 30.86 -24.14 -39.40
N GLN A 411 29.66 -24.48 -38.94
CA GLN A 411 28.54 -24.82 -39.79
C GLN A 411 27.97 -23.55 -40.45
N LYS A 412 27.48 -23.73 -41.68
CA LYS A 412 26.82 -22.67 -42.44
C LYS A 412 25.38 -23.06 -42.77
N TYR A 413 24.48 -22.12 -42.57
CA TYR A 413 23.04 -22.23 -42.85
C TYR A 413 22.64 -21.21 -43.91
N ASN A 414 21.51 -21.44 -44.59
CA ASN A 414 20.93 -20.53 -45.59
C ASN A 414 21.90 -20.19 -46.75
N LEU A 415 22.27 -21.22 -47.52
CA LEU A 415 23.12 -21.11 -48.72
C LEU A 415 24.42 -20.30 -48.48
N SER A 416 25.07 -20.55 -47.33
CA SER A 416 26.41 -20.08 -46.93
C SER A 416 26.54 -18.63 -46.40
N SER A 417 25.46 -17.86 -46.34
CA SER A 417 25.46 -16.49 -45.80
C SER A 417 25.51 -16.41 -44.27
N CYS A 418 24.95 -17.41 -43.58
CA CYS A 418 24.90 -17.44 -42.11
C CYS A 418 25.90 -18.46 -41.55
N ASN A 419 26.83 -18.00 -40.71
CA ASN A 419 27.94 -18.81 -40.18
C ASN A 419 27.89 -18.84 -38.65
N CYS A 420 27.90 -20.05 -38.08
CA CYS A 420 27.83 -20.26 -36.63
C CYS A 420 29.03 -19.73 -35.85
N ALA A 421 30.17 -19.45 -36.50
CA ALA A 421 31.30 -18.78 -35.87
C ALA A 421 31.02 -17.31 -35.56
N THR A 422 30.17 -16.65 -36.34
CA THR A 422 29.90 -15.21 -36.22
C THR A 422 28.49 -14.91 -35.70
N MET A 423 27.54 -15.82 -35.91
CA MET A 423 26.15 -15.65 -35.51
C MET A 423 25.56 -16.98 -35.05
N SER A 424 25.21 -17.08 -33.76
CA SER A 424 24.61 -18.30 -33.19
C SER A 424 23.14 -18.48 -33.58
N ALA A 425 22.45 -17.40 -33.95
CA ALA A 425 21.03 -17.40 -34.33
C ALA A 425 20.77 -17.90 -35.77
N CYS A 426 21.80 -18.42 -36.47
CA CYS A 426 21.62 -18.95 -37.81
C CYS A 426 20.71 -20.16 -37.81
N VAL A 427 19.66 -20.12 -38.64
CA VAL A 427 18.68 -21.19 -38.83
C VAL A 427 18.29 -21.35 -40.30
N GLU A 428 17.78 -22.51 -40.67
CA GLU A 428 17.12 -22.81 -41.94
C GLU A 428 15.97 -23.82 -41.74
N PRO A 429 15.00 -23.91 -42.65
CA PRO A 429 13.92 -24.89 -42.55
C PRO A 429 14.45 -26.32 -42.57
N ILE A 430 13.91 -27.17 -41.71
CA ILE A 430 14.33 -28.58 -41.64
C ILE A 430 13.60 -29.41 -42.71
N SER A 431 14.32 -30.38 -43.28
CA SER A 431 13.75 -31.30 -44.28
C SER A 431 13.65 -32.74 -43.75
N LEU A 432 12.57 -33.40 -44.10
CA LEU A 432 12.32 -34.83 -43.93
C LEU A 432 12.60 -35.54 -45.26
N GLU A 433 13.51 -36.51 -45.24
CA GLU A 433 13.70 -37.42 -46.38
C GLU A 433 12.54 -38.44 -46.40
N LEU A 434 11.71 -38.39 -47.44
CA LEU A 434 10.57 -39.29 -47.61
C LEU A 434 11.02 -40.67 -48.12
N ASN A 435 10.17 -41.69 -47.95
CA ASN A 435 10.42 -43.05 -48.47
C ASN A 435 10.62 -43.11 -49.99
N SER A 436 10.13 -42.09 -50.73
CA SER A 436 10.35 -41.89 -52.16
C SER A 436 11.75 -41.37 -52.53
N GLY A 437 12.57 -40.99 -51.54
CA GLY A 437 13.88 -40.35 -51.73
C GLY A 437 13.83 -38.84 -52.01
N SER A 438 12.64 -38.21 -51.95
CA SER A 438 12.48 -36.75 -52.05
C SER A 438 12.54 -36.08 -50.68
N ASN A 439 13.00 -34.82 -50.63
CA ASN A 439 13.00 -34.03 -49.40
C ASN A 439 11.72 -33.19 -49.30
N TRP A 440 11.03 -33.29 -48.17
CA TRP A 440 9.88 -32.45 -47.83
C TRP A 440 10.24 -31.54 -46.65
N THR A 441 9.94 -30.24 -46.75
CA THR A 441 10.19 -29.29 -45.67
C THR A 441 9.11 -29.41 -44.61
N VAL A 442 9.50 -29.61 -43.35
CA VAL A 442 8.54 -29.72 -42.25
C VAL A 442 8.04 -28.31 -41.88
N PRO A 443 6.73 -28.01 -42.03
CA PRO A 443 6.17 -26.71 -41.69
C PRO A 443 6.52 -26.26 -40.28
N GLY A 444 6.93 -25.00 -40.16
CA GLY A 444 7.25 -24.38 -38.87
C GLY A 444 8.53 -24.85 -38.18
N MET A 445 9.18 -25.94 -38.62
CA MET A 445 10.37 -26.46 -37.93
C MET A 445 11.68 -26.00 -38.57
N MET A 446 12.58 -25.53 -37.71
CA MET A 446 13.87 -24.98 -38.08
C MET A 446 15.00 -25.81 -37.48
N ILE A 447 16.13 -25.81 -38.18
CA ILE A 447 17.42 -26.26 -37.68
C ILE A 447 18.41 -25.10 -37.72
N GLY A 448 19.27 -25.00 -36.71
CA GLY A 448 20.30 -23.99 -36.64
C GLY A 448 21.53 -24.39 -35.85
N CYS A 449 22.39 -23.43 -35.56
CA CYS A 449 23.66 -23.66 -34.87
C CYS A 449 23.48 -24.42 -33.55
N LEU A 450 22.45 -24.06 -32.78
CA LEU A 450 22.16 -24.66 -31.47
C LEU A 450 20.74 -25.24 -31.46
N PRO A 451 20.50 -26.37 -30.77
CA PRO A 451 19.14 -26.88 -30.58
C PRO A 451 18.19 -25.86 -29.95
N LEU A 452 18.71 -25.04 -29.03
CA LEU A 452 17.96 -23.95 -28.42
C LEU A 452 17.52 -22.91 -29.46
N GLU A 453 18.42 -22.42 -30.32
CA GLU A 453 18.07 -21.44 -31.36
C GLU A 453 17.14 -22.05 -32.41
N SER A 454 17.36 -23.32 -32.76
CA SER A 454 16.49 -24.10 -33.65
C SER A 454 15.06 -24.14 -33.10
N MET A 455 14.91 -24.45 -31.81
CA MET A 455 13.63 -24.43 -31.10
C MET A 455 13.02 -23.03 -31.09
N LEU A 456 13.75 -22.02 -30.62
CA LEU A 456 13.25 -20.66 -30.44
C LEU A 456 12.76 -20.03 -31.75
N GLU A 457 13.42 -20.31 -32.87
CA GLU A 457 13.05 -19.79 -34.19
C GLU A 457 11.96 -20.61 -34.90
N SER A 458 11.63 -21.79 -34.39
CA SER A 458 10.54 -22.63 -34.91
C SER A 458 9.17 -22.14 -34.44
N THR A 459 8.13 -22.55 -35.16
CA THR A 459 6.72 -22.41 -34.76
C THR A 459 6.17 -23.78 -34.37
N LEU A 460 4.96 -23.81 -33.80
CA LEU A 460 4.26 -25.05 -33.46
C LEU A 460 3.32 -25.51 -34.59
N GLU A 461 3.44 -24.94 -35.80
CA GLU A 461 2.52 -25.18 -36.92
C GLU A 461 2.23 -26.67 -37.16
N CYS A 462 3.27 -27.48 -37.36
CA CYS A 462 3.09 -28.89 -37.68
C CYS A 462 2.38 -29.69 -36.59
N ILE A 463 2.60 -29.37 -35.30
CA ILE A 463 1.98 -30.15 -34.21
C ILE A 463 0.51 -29.81 -33.97
N TYR A 464 -0.01 -28.79 -34.63
CA TYR A 464 -1.45 -28.46 -34.67
C TYR A 464 -2.12 -28.94 -35.97
N ASP A 465 -1.37 -29.51 -36.91
CA ASP A 465 -1.85 -29.91 -38.24
C ASP A 465 -1.78 -31.44 -38.40
N GLN A 466 -2.94 -32.07 -38.55
CA GLN A 466 -3.04 -33.52 -38.74
C GLN A 466 -2.34 -33.98 -40.02
N ASP A 467 -2.45 -33.24 -41.13
CA ASP A 467 -1.84 -33.63 -42.41
C ASP A 467 -0.30 -33.61 -42.31
N CYS A 468 0.23 -32.66 -41.52
CA CYS A 468 1.65 -32.59 -41.22
C CYS A 468 2.14 -33.80 -40.41
N LEU A 469 1.41 -34.15 -39.35
CA LEU A 469 1.72 -35.31 -38.51
C LEU A 469 1.55 -36.63 -39.25
N ASP A 470 0.55 -36.74 -40.12
CA ASP A 470 0.32 -37.92 -40.95
C ASP A 470 1.46 -38.10 -41.95
N THR A 471 1.92 -37.02 -42.61
CA THR A 471 3.11 -37.07 -43.50
C THR A 471 4.35 -37.58 -42.77
N ILE A 472 4.56 -37.12 -41.53
CA ILE A 472 5.65 -37.60 -40.68
C ILE A 472 5.41 -39.08 -40.36
N THR A 473 4.29 -39.47 -39.76
CA THR A 473 4.04 -40.84 -39.29
C THR A 473 3.98 -41.88 -40.42
N GLU A 474 3.47 -41.53 -41.61
CA GLU A 474 3.50 -42.38 -42.81
C GLU A 474 4.93 -42.68 -43.26
N THR A 475 5.79 -41.67 -43.27
CA THR A 475 7.23 -41.85 -43.57
C THR A 475 7.87 -42.82 -42.57
N LEU A 476 7.34 -42.87 -41.35
CA LEU A 476 7.89 -43.63 -40.23
C LEU A 476 7.24 -45.00 -40.02
N LEU A 477 6.23 -45.37 -40.83
CA LEU A 477 5.41 -46.56 -40.64
C LEU A 477 4.85 -46.66 -39.20
N ALA A 478 4.56 -45.51 -38.60
CA ALA A 478 4.11 -45.39 -37.22
C ALA A 478 2.58 -45.29 -37.13
N LYS A 479 2.05 -45.47 -35.91
CA LYS A 479 0.65 -45.19 -35.62
C LYS A 479 0.40 -43.67 -35.71
N SER A 480 -0.79 -43.29 -36.18
CA SER A 480 -1.21 -41.89 -36.25
C SER A 480 -1.20 -41.23 -34.86
N ILE A 481 -0.76 -39.98 -34.83
CA ILE A 481 -0.62 -39.14 -33.65
C ILE A 481 -1.60 -37.98 -33.76
N LEU A 482 -2.23 -37.61 -32.64
CA LEU A 482 -3.24 -36.56 -32.61
C LEU A 482 -2.58 -35.18 -32.46
N PRO A 483 -3.03 -34.15 -33.19
CA PRO A 483 -2.55 -32.79 -33.05
C PRO A 483 -3.01 -32.16 -31.74
N LEU A 484 -2.35 -31.07 -31.36
CA LEU A 484 -2.79 -30.20 -30.26
C LEU A 484 -4.05 -29.42 -30.63
N SER A 485 -4.76 -28.90 -29.62
CA SER A 485 -5.96 -28.10 -29.83
C SER A 485 -5.67 -26.60 -29.84
N SER A 486 -5.88 -25.94 -30.98
CA SER A 486 -5.72 -24.48 -31.11
C SER A 486 -6.79 -23.65 -30.38
N ALA A 487 -7.76 -24.30 -29.72
CA ALA A 487 -8.91 -23.65 -29.10
C ALA A 487 -8.52 -22.76 -27.90
N ARG A 488 -7.53 -23.19 -27.10
CA ARG A 488 -7.19 -22.54 -25.82
C ARG A 488 -5.99 -21.62 -25.88
N THR A 489 -5.23 -21.63 -26.98
CA THR A 489 -4.02 -20.82 -27.06
C THR A 489 -4.33 -19.36 -27.39
N ARG A 490 -3.73 -18.44 -26.64
CA ARG A 490 -3.74 -17.00 -26.93
C ARG A 490 -2.70 -16.60 -27.98
N PHE A 491 -1.78 -17.49 -28.31
CA PHE A 491 -0.68 -17.25 -29.24
C PHE A 491 -1.11 -17.53 -30.68
N LYS A 492 -1.77 -16.54 -31.29
CA LYS A 492 -2.27 -16.61 -32.67
C LYS A 492 -1.65 -15.52 -33.55
N PRO A 493 -1.39 -15.79 -34.85
CA PRO A 493 -1.65 -17.04 -35.56
C PRO A 493 -0.51 -18.07 -35.38
N ILE A 494 -0.88 -19.37 -35.34
CA ILE A 494 0.05 -20.47 -34.99
C ILE A 494 1.17 -20.66 -36.02
N ASN A 495 0.87 -20.44 -37.30
CA ASN A 495 1.81 -20.63 -38.41
C ASN A 495 2.97 -19.62 -38.43
N THR A 496 2.83 -18.44 -37.83
CA THR A 496 3.90 -17.42 -37.79
C THR A 496 4.44 -17.14 -36.40
N THR A 497 3.73 -17.57 -35.34
CA THR A 497 4.17 -17.32 -33.96
C THR A 497 5.33 -18.23 -33.60
N LYS A 498 6.51 -17.64 -33.46
CA LYS A 498 7.73 -18.34 -33.06
C LYS A 498 7.70 -18.73 -31.59
N LEU A 499 8.37 -19.84 -31.26
CA LEU A 499 8.52 -20.33 -29.90
C LEU A 499 9.26 -19.36 -28.99
N ILE A 500 10.16 -18.50 -29.51
CA ILE A 500 10.74 -17.42 -28.71
C ILE A 500 9.68 -16.47 -28.15
N THR A 501 8.62 -16.18 -28.91
CA THR A 501 7.53 -15.31 -28.45
C THR A 501 6.77 -15.99 -27.31
N ILE A 502 6.43 -17.27 -27.47
CA ILE A 502 5.75 -18.07 -26.44
C ILE A 502 6.64 -18.20 -25.18
N ALA A 503 7.93 -18.49 -25.35
CA ALA A 503 8.90 -18.57 -24.27
C ALA A 503 9.11 -17.23 -23.55
N SER A 504 9.10 -16.12 -24.30
CA SER A 504 9.22 -14.77 -23.71
C SER A 504 8.03 -14.39 -22.84
N GLU A 505 6.92 -15.09 -23.02
CA GLU A 505 5.68 -14.99 -22.25
C GLU A 505 5.53 -16.20 -21.29
N LEU A 506 6.64 -16.86 -20.95
CA LEU A 506 6.74 -17.96 -19.98
C LEU A 506 5.84 -19.16 -20.32
N PHE A 507 5.49 -19.37 -21.60
CA PHE A 507 4.50 -20.40 -21.99
C PHE A 507 3.19 -20.28 -21.19
N ILE A 508 2.80 -19.09 -20.72
CA ILE A 508 1.57 -18.90 -19.95
C ILE A 508 0.44 -18.46 -20.86
N GLU A 509 -0.66 -19.20 -20.85
CA GLU A 509 -1.91 -18.86 -21.51
C GLU A 509 -2.75 -17.94 -20.63
N ASP A 510 -2.84 -18.25 -19.34
CA ASP A 510 -3.54 -17.44 -18.33
C ASP A 510 -2.84 -17.59 -16.98
N TRP A 511 -2.79 -16.51 -16.20
CA TRP A 511 -2.24 -16.54 -14.84
C TRP A 511 -3.24 -17.06 -13.81
N GLY A 512 -4.55 -17.08 -14.11
CA GLY A 512 -5.58 -17.61 -13.22
C GLY A 512 -5.52 -16.96 -11.84
N VAL A 513 -5.49 -15.61 -11.80
CA VAL A 513 -5.29 -14.87 -10.56
C VAL A 513 -6.62 -14.53 -9.92
N GLU A 514 -6.78 -14.94 -8.67
CA GLU A 514 -7.94 -14.60 -7.85
C GLU A 514 -7.46 -13.92 -6.56
N PHE A 515 -8.14 -12.85 -6.16
CA PHE A 515 -7.90 -12.24 -4.86
C PHE A 515 -9.20 -11.85 -4.18
N ALA A 516 -9.21 -11.93 -2.84
CA ALA A 516 -10.42 -11.77 -2.04
C ALA A 516 -10.23 -10.69 -0.97
N TYR A 517 -11.01 -9.60 -1.08
CA TYR A 517 -11.00 -8.50 -0.11
C TYR A 517 -11.37 -8.96 1.31
N GLU A 518 -12.34 -9.87 1.44
CA GLU A 518 -12.76 -10.40 2.75
C GLU A 518 -11.61 -11.10 3.49
N ARG A 519 -10.78 -11.86 2.77
CA ARG A 519 -9.60 -12.52 3.35
C ARG A 519 -8.53 -11.51 3.74
N TYR A 520 -8.37 -10.45 2.96
CA TYR A 520 -7.49 -9.33 3.33
C TYR A 520 -8.00 -8.61 4.59
N PHE A 521 -9.28 -8.26 4.64
CA PHE A 521 -9.92 -7.59 5.78
C PHE A 521 -9.75 -8.41 7.07
N THR A 522 -10.06 -9.71 6.99
CA THR A 522 -9.92 -10.65 8.11
C THR A 522 -8.46 -10.78 8.55
N SER A 523 -7.50 -10.67 7.63
CA SER A 523 -6.06 -10.77 7.92
C SER A 523 -5.48 -9.47 8.49
N CYS A 524 -6.00 -8.31 8.08
CA CYS A 524 -5.69 -7.00 8.68
C CYS A 524 -6.15 -6.93 10.15
N GLN A 525 -7.31 -7.53 10.47
CA GLN A 525 -7.93 -7.52 11.80
C GLN A 525 -8.08 -6.09 12.34
N PRO A 526 -9.08 -5.31 11.92
CA PRO A 526 -9.25 -3.95 12.39
C PRO A 526 -9.30 -3.91 13.92
N LYS A 527 -8.47 -3.05 14.51
CA LYS A 527 -8.39 -2.91 15.96
C LYS A 527 -9.43 -1.91 16.45
N ILE A 528 -9.38 -0.71 15.89
CA ILE A 528 -10.20 0.45 16.23
C ILE A 528 -10.47 1.22 14.95
N CYS A 529 -11.73 1.60 14.74
CA CYS A 529 -12.14 2.57 13.74
C CYS A 529 -12.62 3.84 14.41
N SER A 530 -12.21 5.00 13.89
CA SER A 530 -12.69 6.28 14.38
C SER A 530 -13.12 7.18 13.24
N TYR A 531 -14.27 7.83 13.41
CA TYR A 531 -14.75 8.84 12.47
C TYR A 531 -15.30 10.03 13.24
N THR A 532 -15.32 11.19 12.58
CA THR A 532 -15.86 12.42 13.18
C THR A 532 -17.11 12.86 12.43
N LEU A 533 -18.19 13.12 13.18
CA LEU A 533 -19.42 13.70 12.66
C LEU A 533 -19.68 15.06 13.30
N SER A 534 -20.21 15.98 12.50
CA SER A 534 -20.71 17.27 12.98
C SER A 534 -22.16 17.12 13.41
N GLU A 535 -22.40 16.98 14.72
CA GLU A 535 -23.74 16.88 15.29
C GLU A 535 -24.19 18.23 15.87
N ARG A 536 -25.51 18.41 16.03
CA ARG A 536 -26.07 19.57 16.74
C ARG A 536 -25.88 19.40 18.25
N PHE A 537 -25.73 20.53 18.96
CA PHE A 537 -25.58 20.54 20.42
C PHE A 537 -26.66 19.72 21.15
N ARG A 538 -26.23 18.85 22.08
CA ARG A 538 -27.14 18.07 22.93
C ARG A 538 -27.64 18.93 24.10
N ILE A 539 -28.95 18.84 24.37
CA ILE A 539 -29.66 19.66 25.39
C ILE A 539 -28.99 19.59 26.77
N LYS A 540 -28.48 18.41 27.17
CA LYS A 540 -27.82 18.20 28.47
C LYS A 540 -26.55 19.04 28.63
N ASP A 541 -25.73 19.12 27.58
CA ASP A 541 -24.47 19.87 27.60
C ASP A 541 -24.74 21.38 27.44
N SER A 542 -25.82 21.75 26.76
CA SER A 542 -26.33 23.14 26.70
C SER A 542 -26.74 23.66 28.07
N MET A 543 -27.44 22.86 28.88
CA MET A 543 -27.91 23.30 30.21
C MET A 543 -26.75 23.68 31.13
N SER A 544 -25.67 22.87 31.16
CA SER A 544 -24.49 23.17 31.97
C SER A 544 -23.81 24.48 31.56
N THR A 545 -23.79 24.76 30.25
CA THR A 545 -23.16 25.97 29.70
C THR A 545 -24.00 27.21 30.00
N ILE A 546 -25.32 27.10 29.85
CA ILE A 546 -26.29 28.17 30.15
C ILE A 546 -26.24 28.55 31.63
N PHE A 547 -26.20 27.58 32.56
CA PHE A 547 -26.12 27.85 33.99
C PHE A 547 -24.81 28.57 34.38
N THR A 548 -23.70 28.18 33.76
CA THR A 548 -22.40 28.80 34.02
C THR A 548 -22.38 30.26 33.55
N ILE A 549 -22.90 30.52 32.35
CA ILE A 549 -22.97 31.86 31.74
C ILE A 549 -23.95 32.76 32.50
N TYR A 550 -25.10 32.24 32.92
CA TYR A 550 -26.10 32.96 33.72
C TYR A 550 -25.49 33.53 35.01
N GLY A 551 -24.69 32.73 35.73
CA GLY A 551 -24.03 33.15 36.96
C GLY A 551 -23.09 34.34 36.75
N GLY A 552 -22.23 34.29 35.74
CA GLY A 552 -21.28 35.37 35.43
C GLY A 552 -21.95 36.67 34.97
N ILE A 553 -22.95 36.57 34.10
CA ILE A 553 -23.68 37.73 33.58
C ILE A 553 -24.46 38.45 34.70
N CYS A 554 -25.06 37.69 35.61
CA CYS A 554 -25.79 38.28 36.73
C CYS A 554 -24.92 39.19 37.60
N ILE A 555 -23.64 38.83 37.79
CA ILE A 555 -22.67 39.62 38.55
C ILE A 555 -22.30 40.88 37.76
N LEU A 556 -21.88 40.71 36.50
CA LEU A 556 -21.43 41.82 35.65
C LEU A 556 -22.51 42.91 35.51
N LEU A 557 -23.76 42.51 35.26
CA LEU A 557 -24.88 43.44 35.11
C LEU A 557 -25.22 44.17 36.40
N ARG A 558 -25.00 43.56 37.58
CA ARG A 558 -25.20 44.24 38.88
C ARG A 558 -24.23 45.39 39.09
N PHE A 559 -23.04 45.35 38.49
CA PHE A 559 -22.07 46.44 38.56
C PHE A 559 -22.27 47.47 37.43
N ILE A 560 -22.46 47.00 36.20
CA ILE A 560 -22.50 47.89 35.02
C ILE A 560 -23.78 48.73 35.00
N ILE A 561 -24.94 48.18 35.36
CA ILE A 561 -26.22 48.89 35.20
C ILE A 561 -26.35 50.12 36.11
N PRO A 562 -26.00 50.07 37.40
CA PRO A 562 -26.00 51.27 38.25
C PRO A 562 -25.03 52.36 37.77
N ILE A 563 -23.85 51.96 37.27
CA ILE A 563 -22.84 52.88 36.74
C ILE A 563 -23.34 53.52 35.44
N GLY A 564 -23.86 52.72 34.52
CA GLY A 564 -24.43 53.16 33.26
C GLY A 564 -25.65 54.07 33.47
N PHE A 565 -26.51 53.76 34.43
CA PHE A 565 -27.66 54.59 34.77
C PHE A 565 -27.23 55.95 35.35
N LYS A 566 -26.25 55.98 36.26
CA LYS A 566 -25.67 57.24 36.77
C LYS A 566 -25.05 58.08 35.66
N PHE A 567 -24.35 57.46 34.72
CA PHE A 567 -23.75 58.13 33.58
C PHE A 567 -24.81 58.67 32.60
N ALA A 568 -25.82 57.85 32.26
CA ALA A 568 -26.92 58.24 31.39
C ALA A 568 -27.76 59.39 32.00
N TYR A 569 -28.06 59.32 33.30
CA TYR A 569 -28.74 60.39 34.03
C TYR A 569 -27.94 61.70 33.99
N LYS A 570 -26.61 61.62 34.18
CA LYS A 570 -25.71 62.78 34.09
C LYS A 570 -25.64 63.38 32.68
N CYS A 571 -25.66 62.56 31.63
CA CYS A 571 -25.70 63.03 30.23
C CYS A 571 -27.06 63.64 29.86
N PHE A 572 -28.18 63.02 30.26
CA PHE A 572 -29.52 63.57 30.03
C PHE A 572 -29.74 64.89 30.79
N SER A 573 -29.23 65.01 32.02
CA SER A 573 -29.24 66.26 32.79
C SER A 573 -28.45 67.38 32.09
N ARG A 574 -27.29 67.06 31.48
CA ARG A 574 -26.51 68.02 30.67
C ARG A 574 -27.23 68.45 29.39
N ARG A 575 -27.89 67.51 28.70
CA ARG A 575 -28.65 67.78 27.47
C ARG A 575 -29.89 68.64 27.75
N ASN A 576 -30.65 68.36 28.81
CA ASN A 576 -31.80 69.20 29.19
C ASN A 576 -31.37 70.61 29.65
N ARG A 577 -30.21 70.75 30.31
CA ARG A 577 -29.64 72.09 30.63
C ARG A 577 -29.23 72.89 29.39
N GLN A 578 -28.80 72.23 28.31
CA GLN A 578 -28.50 72.89 27.04
C GLN A 578 -29.75 73.27 26.25
N VAL A 579 -30.83 72.48 26.33
CA VAL A 579 -32.11 72.80 25.68
C VAL A 579 -32.80 73.98 26.38
N THR A 580 -32.81 74.04 27.72
CA THR A 580 -33.35 75.20 28.47
C THR A 580 -32.51 76.48 28.33
N ALA A 581 -31.27 76.39 27.83
CA ALA A 581 -30.44 77.57 27.53
C ALA A 581 -30.66 78.11 26.10
N MET A 582 -31.27 77.33 25.21
CA MET A 582 -31.64 77.76 23.84
C MET A 582 -33.05 78.37 23.76
N ASP A 583 -33.93 78.11 24.72
CA ASP A 583 -35.26 78.76 24.81
C ASP A 583 -35.23 80.13 25.53
N THR A 584 -34.04 80.61 25.94
CA THR A 584 -33.84 81.92 26.60
C THR A 584 -32.92 82.85 25.82
N THR A 585 -32.90 82.76 24.49
CA THR A 585 -32.29 83.78 23.62
C THR A 585 -33.32 84.41 22.71
#